data_AF-A0A059LAA6-F1
#
_entry.id   AF-A0A059LAA6-F1
#
_cell.length_a   1.000
_cell.length_b   1.000
_cell.length_c   1.000
_cell.angle_alpha   90.00
_cell.angle_beta   90.00
_cell.angle_gamma   90.00
#
_symmetry.space_group_name_H-M   'P 1'
#
loop_
_entity.id
_entity.type
_entity.pdbx_description
1 polymer ?
#
loop_
_entity_poly.entity_id
_entity_poly.type
_entity_poly.pdbx_seq_one_letter_code
_entity_poly.pdbx_strand_id
1 'polypeptide(L)'
;FLMPVRPPSQPPEHVTTSQRIFSPAEDKLLALGILRFGYDWERIQQELLPVKLQGQLFIRKKNRTAGGAPDNVLKRAVSSITGPLSEEEQELLSQIMPGMGLAPRRWEAVCRDYLPHREPRVLSLLWSQVTEGASLARPDKAR
;
A
#
# COMPACT_ATOMS: atom_id res chain seq x y z
N PHE A 1 -28.78 -50.97 36.16
CA PHE A 1 -28.07 -49.69 36.05
C PHE A 1 -27.76 -49.42 34.58
N LEU A 2 -28.58 -48.64 33.88
CA LEU A 2 -28.30 -48.20 32.52
C LEU A 2 -27.36 -47.00 32.58
N MET A 3 -26.11 -47.16 32.13
CA MET A 3 -25.22 -46.03 31.91
C MET A 3 -25.51 -45.41 30.54
N PRO A 4 -25.68 -44.08 30.44
CA PRO A 4 -25.81 -43.42 29.15
C PRO A 4 -24.44 -43.41 28.45
N VAL A 5 -24.38 -44.12 27.32
CA VAL A 5 -23.25 -44.08 26.38
C VAL A 5 -23.12 -42.65 25.85
N ARG A 6 -21.99 -41.99 26.11
CA ARG A 6 -21.70 -40.68 25.53
C ARG A 6 -21.54 -40.87 24.01
N PRO A 7 -22.17 -40.03 23.17
CA PRO A 7 -21.91 -40.05 21.75
C PRO A 7 -20.42 -39.76 21.50
N PRO A 8 -19.83 -40.30 20.42
CA PRO A 8 -18.44 -40.06 20.09
C PRO A 8 -18.21 -38.56 19.95
N SER A 9 -17.22 -38.04 20.67
CA SER A 9 -16.74 -36.68 20.52
C SER A 9 -16.50 -36.43 19.03
N GLN A 10 -17.25 -35.51 18.44
CA GLN A 10 -16.94 -35.02 17.10
C GLN A 10 -15.45 -34.65 17.10
N PRO A 11 -14.64 -35.12 16.13
CA PRO A 11 -13.28 -34.65 16.02
C PRO A 11 -13.35 -33.12 15.99
N PRO A 12 -12.40 -32.41 16.62
CA PRO A 12 -12.40 -30.96 16.57
C PRO A 12 -12.53 -30.63 15.09
N GLU A 13 -13.62 -29.93 14.73
CA GLU A 13 -13.75 -29.37 13.39
C GLU A 13 -12.40 -28.75 13.15
N HIS A 14 -11.66 -29.33 12.20
CA HIS A 14 -10.35 -28.86 11.86
C HIS A 14 -10.66 -27.43 11.44
N VAL A 15 -10.48 -26.51 12.39
CA VAL A 15 -10.26 -25.10 12.18
C VAL A 15 -9.02 -25.15 11.33
N THR A 16 -9.27 -25.34 10.04
CA THR A 16 -8.31 -25.28 9.01
C THR A 16 -8.10 -23.79 8.92
N THR A 17 -7.44 -23.25 9.95
CA THR A 17 -6.36 -22.29 9.89
C THR A 17 -5.39 -22.86 8.86
N SER A 18 -5.87 -22.95 7.62
CA SER A 18 -5.12 -22.75 6.42
C SER A 18 -4.49 -21.40 6.72
N GLN A 19 -3.29 -21.43 7.28
CA GLN A 19 -2.31 -20.39 7.08
C GLN A 19 -2.15 -20.34 5.57
N ARG A 20 -3.10 -19.67 4.92
CA ARG A 20 -3.48 -19.88 3.53
C ARG A 20 -2.33 -19.30 2.72
N ILE A 21 -1.37 -20.17 2.42
CA ILE A 21 -0.09 -19.83 1.80
C ILE A 21 -0.41 -18.92 0.63
N PHE A 22 0.17 -17.72 0.64
CA PHE A 22 0.00 -16.79 -0.48
C PHE A 22 0.58 -17.42 -1.73
N SER A 23 -0.31 -17.67 -2.69
CA SER A 23 0.09 -18.13 -4.01
C SER A 23 0.74 -16.99 -4.78
N PRO A 24 1.66 -17.27 -5.71
CA PRO A 24 2.29 -16.24 -6.53
C PRO A 24 1.29 -15.44 -7.37
N ALA A 25 0.13 -16.02 -7.72
CA ALA A 25 -0.97 -15.29 -8.35
C ALA A 25 -1.62 -14.27 -7.40
N GLU A 26 -1.79 -14.62 -6.11
CA GLU A 26 -2.32 -13.70 -5.10
C GLU A 26 -1.33 -12.55 -4.82
N ASP A 27 -0.02 -12.83 -4.80
CA ASP A 27 1.01 -11.79 -4.68
C ASP A 27 0.96 -10.80 -5.86
N LYS A 28 0.64 -11.28 -7.09
CA LYS A 28 0.42 -10.40 -8.26
C LYS A 28 -0.86 -9.59 -8.14
N LEU A 29 -1.97 -10.20 -7.68
CA LEU A 29 -3.23 -9.48 -7.44
C LEU A 29 -3.05 -8.41 -6.36
N LEU A 30 -2.33 -8.72 -5.28
CA LEU A 30 -1.98 -7.75 -4.25
C LEU A 30 -1.14 -6.61 -4.82
N ALA A 31 -0.15 -6.91 -5.67
CA ALA A 31 0.65 -5.88 -6.33
C ALA A 31 -0.20 -4.97 -7.25
N LEU A 32 -1.13 -5.55 -8.02
CA LEU A 32 -2.06 -4.79 -8.85
C LEU A 32 -3.01 -3.92 -8.01
N GLY A 33 -3.51 -4.46 -6.89
CA GLY A 33 -4.32 -3.72 -5.94
C GLY A 33 -3.55 -2.53 -5.36
N ILE A 34 -2.27 -2.72 -5.04
CA ILE A 34 -1.41 -1.64 -4.55
C ILE A 34 -1.17 -0.57 -5.62
N LEU A 35 -1.01 -0.96 -6.88
CA LEU A 35 -0.85 -0.01 -7.99
C LEU A 35 -2.14 0.77 -8.31
N ARG A 36 -3.31 0.15 -8.11
CA ARG A 36 -4.60 0.72 -8.49
C ARG A 36 -5.27 1.50 -7.37
N PHE A 37 -5.13 1.04 -6.13
CA PHE A 37 -5.80 1.57 -4.94
C PHE A 37 -4.81 1.99 -3.83
N GLY A 38 -3.50 1.96 -4.09
CA GLY A 38 -2.49 2.34 -3.10
C GLY A 38 -2.45 1.40 -1.90
N TYR A 39 -2.77 1.92 -0.71
CA TYR A 39 -2.76 1.13 0.53
C TYR A 39 -4.16 0.96 1.13
N ASP A 40 -5.20 1.12 0.32
CA ASP A 40 -6.58 0.81 0.71
C ASP A 40 -6.80 -0.71 0.78
N TRP A 41 -6.27 -1.33 1.84
CA TRP A 41 -6.35 -2.76 2.07
C TRP A 41 -7.79 -3.30 2.09
N GLU A 42 -8.74 -2.47 2.51
CA GLU A 42 -10.16 -2.81 2.51
C GLU A 42 -10.69 -3.02 1.10
N ARG A 43 -10.42 -2.08 0.19
CA ARG A 43 -10.78 -2.20 -1.23
C ARG A 43 -10.06 -3.36 -1.90
N ILE A 44 -8.76 -3.49 -1.65
CA ILE A 44 -7.96 -4.59 -2.20
C ILE A 44 -8.51 -5.94 -1.72
N GLN A 45 -8.89 -6.06 -0.45
CA GLN A 45 -9.53 -7.26 0.05
C GLN A 45 -10.89 -7.49 -0.62
N GLN A 46 -11.77 -6.50 -0.65
CA GLN A 46 -13.13 -6.66 -1.18
C GLN A 46 -13.15 -7.01 -2.67
N GLU A 47 -12.31 -6.36 -3.48
CA GLU A 47 -12.31 -6.57 -4.94
C GLU A 47 -11.41 -7.71 -5.40
N LEU A 48 -10.23 -7.89 -4.80
CA LEU A 48 -9.19 -8.77 -5.35
C LEU A 48 -8.96 -10.02 -4.51
N LEU A 49 -9.06 -9.92 -3.18
CA LEU A 49 -8.69 -10.98 -2.26
C LEU A 49 -9.69 -11.12 -1.09
N PRO A 50 -10.98 -11.41 -1.33
CA PRO A 50 -12.00 -11.45 -0.27
C PRO A 50 -11.73 -12.53 0.78
N VAL A 51 -10.93 -13.51 0.38
CA VAL A 51 -10.52 -14.68 1.15
C VAL A 51 -9.35 -14.39 2.11
N LYS A 52 -8.67 -13.24 1.98
CA LYS A 52 -7.52 -12.84 2.80
C LYS A 52 -7.86 -11.62 3.65
N LEU A 53 -7.50 -11.66 4.93
CA LEU A 53 -7.70 -10.53 5.85
C LEU A 53 -6.73 -9.38 5.54
N GLN A 54 -7.17 -8.14 5.77
CA GLN A 54 -6.33 -6.93 5.64
C GLN A 54 -4.98 -7.07 6.35
N GLY A 55 -4.98 -7.59 7.58
CA GLY A 55 -3.76 -7.83 8.36
C GLY A 55 -2.80 -8.82 7.71
N GLN A 56 -3.31 -9.85 7.02
CA GLN A 56 -2.49 -10.80 6.26
C GLN A 56 -1.86 -10.14 5.04
N LEU A 57 -2.60 -9.27 4.33
CA LEU A 57 -2.08 -8.49 3.21
C LEU A 57 -0.94 -7.56 3.66
N PHE A 58 -1.13 -6.87 4.78
CA PHE A 58 -0.13 -5.98 5.37
C PHE A 58 1.15 -6.73 5.75
N ILE A 59 1.03 -7.85 6.46
CA ILE A 59 2.18 -8.69 6.84
C ILE A 59 2.90 -9.21 5.59
N ARG A 60 2.14 -9.66 4.59
CA ARG A 60 2.71 -10.18 3.34
C ARG A 60 3.48 -9.11 2.58
N LYS A 61 2.91 -7.90 2.44
CA LYS A 61 3.60 -6.74 1.88
C LYS A 61 4.88 -6.49 2.65
N LYS A 62 4.81 -6.34 3.98
CA LYS A 62 5.97 -6.04 4.85
C LYS A 62 7.11 -7.05 4.64
N ASN A 63 6.81 -8.35 4.63
CA ASN A 63 7.80 -9.40 4.47
C ASN A 63 8.42 -9.41 3.06
N ARG A 64 7.63 -9.15 2.01
CA ARG A 64 8.09 -9.13 0.61
C ARG A 64 8.81 -7.85 0.21
N THR A 65 8.58 -6.74 0.93
CA THR A 65 9.32 -5.47 0.75
C THR A 65 10.50 -5.31 1.69
N ALA A 66 10.74 -6.27 2.61
CA ALA A 66 11.88 -6.22 3.51
C ALA A 66 13.22 -6.23 2.74
N GLY A 67 14.27 -5.60 3.30
CA GLY A 67 15.56 -5.42 2.62
C GLY A 67 16.22 -6.72 2.14
N GLY A 68 16.01 -7.83 2.86
CA GLY A 68 16.51 -9.16 2.49
C GLY A 68 15.60 -9.97 1.57
N ALA A 69 14.45 -9.43 1.14
CA ALA A 69 13.54 -10.14 0.25
C ALA A 69 14.01 -10.06 -1.21
N PRO A 70 13.87 -11.15 -1.99
CA PRO A 70 14.23 -11.17 -3.42
C PRO A 70 13.42 -10.14 -4.21
N ASP A 71 13.84 -9.84 -5.44
CA ASP A 71 13.03 -8.98 -6.32
C ASP A 71 11.66 -9.63 -6.54
N ASN A 72 10.60 -8.88 -6.27
CA ASN A 72 9.22 -9.37 -6.30
C ASN A 72 8.31 -8.31 -6.90
N VAL A 73 7.21 -8.74 -7.50
CA VAL A 73 6.16 -7.85 -8.04
C VAL A 73 5.64 -6.85 -7.01
N LEU A 74 5.59 -7.23 -5.73
CA LEU A 74 5.19 -6.35 -4.64
C LEU A 74 6.23 -5.26 -4.34
N LYS A 75 7.53 -5.61 -4.38
CA LYS A 75 8.61 -4.65 -4.18
C LYS A 75 8.61 -3.62 -5.31
N ARG A 76 8.43 -4.06 -6.55
CA ARG A 76 8.27 -3.20 -7.71
C ARG A 76 7.03 -2.32 -7.62
N ALA A 77 5.87 -2.87 -7.27
CA ALA A 77 4.64 -2.10 -7.10
C ALA A 77 4.77 -1.02 -6.03
N VAL A 78 5.33 -1.37 -4.87
CA VAL A 78 5.59 -0.43 -3.77
C VAL A 78 6.60 0.64 -4.18
N SER A 79 7.66 0.27 -4.90
CA SER A 79 8.61 1.23 -5.47
C SER A 79 7.99 2.09 -6.58
N SER A 80 6.97 1.64 -7.30
CA SER A 80 6.26 2.48 -8.26
C SER A 80 5.41 3.53 -7.56
N ILE A 81 4.66 3.15 -6.51
CA ILE A 81 3.83 4.12 -5.77
C ILE A 81 4.66 5.04 -4.86
N THR A 82 5.76 4.52 -4.30
CA THR A 82 6.70 5.23 -3.41
C THR A 82 7.92 5.78 -4.14
N GLY A 83 7.95 5.62 -5.46
CA GLY A 83 9.04 6.12 -6.30
C GLY A 83 9.10 7.65 -6.29
N PRO A 84 10.22 8.22 -6.76
CA PRO A 84 10.33 9.66 -6.90
C PRO A 84 9.17 10.20 -7.75
N LEU A 85 8.68 11.41 -7.41
CA LEU A 85 7.69 12.09 -8.23
C LEU A 85 8.32 12.39 -9.59
N SER A 86 7.62 12.06 -10.67
CA SER A 86 7.99 12.52 -12.01
C SER A 86 7.90 14.05 -12.06
N GLU A 87 8.72 14.71 -12.89
CA GLU A 87 8.73 16.18 -13.03
C GLU A 87 7.34 16.72 -13.35
N GLU A 88 6.58 16.01 -14.20
CA GLU A 88 5.18 16.34 -14.53
C GLU A 88 4.26 16.39 -13.28
N GLU A 89 4.44 15.45 -12.35
CA GLU A 89 3.66 15.38 -11.11
C GLU A 89 4.05 16.53 -10.18
N GLN A 90 5.34 16.89 -10.13
CA GLN A 90 5.86 17.99 -9.33
C GLN A 90 5.37 19.35 -9.84
N GLU A 91 5.37 19.55 -11.17
CA GLU A 91 4.85 20.78 -11.79
C GLU A 91 3.36 20.94 -11.53
N LEU A 92 2.59 19.85 -11.66
CA LEU A 92 1.16 19.88 -11.37
C LEU A 92 0.91 20.25 -9.91
N LEU A 93 1.60 19.58 -8.98
CA LEU A 93 1.57 19.92 -7.55
C LEU A 93 1.95 21.37 -7.28
N SER A 94 2.99 21.89 -7.93
CA SER A 94 3.42 23.29 -7.79
C SER A 94 2.31 24.27 -8.17
N GLN A 95 1.47 23.94 -9.16
CA GLN A 95 0.36 24.77 -9.60
C GLN A 95 -0.87 24.67 -8.68
N ILE A 96 -1.19 23.48 -8.19
CA ILE A 96 -2.39 23.26 -7.36
C ILE A 96 -2.20 23.59 -5.88
N MET A 97 -0.98 23.39 -5.33
CA MET A 97 -0.66 23.64 -3.92
C MET A 97 -0.97 25.08 -3.45
N PRO A 98 -0.65 26.16 -4.19
CA PRO A 98 -1.01 27.52 -3.78
C PRO A 98 -2.53 27.74 -3.73
N GLY A 99 -3.31 27.04 -4.58
CA GLY A 99 -4.77 27.14 -4.59
C GLY A 99 -5.46 26.34 -3.47
N MET A 100 -4.82 25.29 -2.97
CA MET A 100 -5.41 24.37 -1.99
C MET A 100 -5.11 24.73 -0.52
N GLY A 101 -4.10 25.57 -0.27
CA GLY A 101 -3.72 26.04 1.07
C GLY A 101 -3.29 24.93 2.03
N LEU A 102 -3.41 25.18 3.34
CA LEU A 102 -3.09 24.24 4.45
C LEU A 102 -4.24 23.29 4.79
N ALA A 103 -5.14 23.00 3.84
CA ALA A 103 -6.30 22.17 4.13
C ALA A 103 -5.90 20.76 4.64
N PRO A 104 -6.56 20.25 5.70
CA PRO A 104 -6.17 19.01 6.38
C PRO A 104 -6.30 17.75 5.51
N ARG A 105 -6.98 17.85 4.36
CA ARG A 105 -7.20 16.75 3.41
C ARG A 105 -6.77 17.08 1.98
N ARG A 106 -5.90 18.07 1.80
CA ARG A 106 -5.44 18.47 0.46
C ARG A 106 -4.83 17.28 -0.29
N TRP A 107 -4.00 16.48 0.37
CA TRP A 107 -3.35 15.33 -0.25
C TRP A 107 -4.33 14.25 -0.70
N GLU A 108 -5.40 14.01 0.07
CA GLU A 108 -6.47 13.08 -0.33
C GLU A 108 -7.25 13.62 -1.53
N ALA A 109 -7.50 14.94 -1.58
CA ALA A 109 -8.13 15.56 -2.74
C ALA A 109 -7.24 15.47 -3.98
N VAL A 110 -5.92 15.70 -3.84
CA VAL A 110 -4.96 15.57 -4.93
C VAL A 110 -4.88 14.14 -5.44
N CYS A 111 -4.79 13.17 -4.54
CA CYS A 111 -4.81 11.77 -4.92
C CYS A 111 -6.14 11.40 -5.61
N ARG A 112 -7.28 11.92 -5.15
CA ARG A 112 -8.56 11.62 -5.79
C ARG A 112 -8.68 12.22 -7.20
N ASP A 113 -8.22 13.47 -7.38
CA ASP A 113 -8.50 14.26 -8.59
C ASP A 113 -7.40 14.12 -9.66
N TYR A 114 -6.13 14.05 -9.24
CA TYR A 114 -4.98 14.08 -10.13
C TYR A 114 -4.14 12.80 -10.08
N LEU A 115 -4.00 12.18 -8.91
CA LEU A 115 -3.06 11.08 -8.69
C LEU A 115 -3.70 9.88 -7.96
N PRO A 116 -4.68 9.18 -8.57
CA PRO A 116 -5.40 8.08 -7.91
C PRO A 116 -4.52 6.88 -7.60
N HIS A 117 -3.35 6.82 -8.23
CA HIS A 117 -2.36 5.77 -8.05
C HIS A 117 -1.34 6.06 -6.93
N ARG A 118 -1.31 7.29 -6.39
CA ARG A 118 -0.36 7.72 -5.36
C ARG A 118 -1.02 7.70 -3.98
N GLU A 119 -0.26 7.36 -2.94
CA GLU A 119 -0.75 7.46 -1.57
C GLU A 119 -0.58 8.89 -1.03
N PRO A 120 -1.61 9.49 -0.40
CA PRO A 120 -1.53 10.87 0.11
C PRO A 120 -0.41 11.08 1.14
N ARG A 121 -0.13 10.07 1.98
CA ARG A 121 0.95 10.14 2.97
C ARG A 121 2.32 10.17 2.31
N VAL A 122 2.57 9.25 1.40
CA VAL A 122 3.81 9.22 0.62
C VAL A 122 3.98 10.49 -0.22
N LEU A 123 2.91 10.96 -0.85
CA LEU A 123 2.92 12.18 -1.65
C LEU A 123 3.31 13.40 -0.80
N SER A 124 2.74 13.53 0.41
CA SER A 124 3.09 14.61 1.32
C SER A 124 4.56 14.60 1.73
N LEU A 125 5.11 13.41 2.01
CA LEU A 125 6.50 13.22 2.39
C LEU A 125 7.45 13.55 1.23
N LEU A 126 7.15 13.02 0.04
CA LEU A 126 7.97 13.26 -1.15
C LEU A 126 7.91 14.73 -1.57
N TRP A 127 6.75 15.38 -1.47
CA TRP A 127 6.63 16.81 -1.72
C TRP A 127 7.41 17.65 -0.71
N SER A 128 7.40 17.28 0.58
CA SER A 128 8.27 17.90 1.58
C SER A 128 9.75 17.73 1.21
N GLN A 129 10.17 16.55 0.77
CA GLN A 129 11.55 16.34 0.32
C GLN A 129 11.91 17.14 -0.94
N VAL A 130 10.98 17.29 -1.89
CA VAL A 130 11.18 18.12 -3.10
C VAL A 130 11.22 19.59 -2.73
N THR A 131 10.37 20.08 -1.83
CA THR A 131 10.33 21.50 -1.43
C THR A 131 11.47 21.88 -0.48
N GLU A 132 11.86 21.00 0.45
CA GLU A 132 13.06 21.15 1.28
C GLU A 132 14.34 20.96 0.46
N GLY A 133 14.36 20.00 -0.45
CA GLY A 133 15.44 19.80 -1.42
C GLY A 133 15.58 20.98 -2.38
N ALA A 134 14.47 21.57 -2.83
CA ALA A 134 14.45 22.81 -3.62
C ALA A 134 14.89 24.04 -2.79
N SER A 135 14.65 24.04 -1.48
CA SER A 135 15.19 25.08 -0.58
C SER A 135 16.70 24.96 -0.39
N LEU A 136 17.27 23.75 -0.45
CA LEU A 136 18.73 23.52 -0.47
C LEU A 136 19.34 23.68 -1.88
N ALA A 137 18.55 23.62 -2.94
CA ALA A 137 18.96 23.84 -4.33
C ALA A 137 18.75 25.31 -4.75
N ARG A 138 19.43 26.25 -4.07
CA ARG A 138 19.72 27.59 -4.60
C ARG A 138 21.24 27.79 -4.67
N PRO A 139 21.73 28.58 -5.63
CA PRO A 139 22.82 28.18 -6.51
C PRO A 139 24.19 28.58 -5.95
N ASP A 140 25.09 27.61 -5.77
CA ASP A 140 26.51 27.89 -5.63
C ASP A 140 27.30 27.11 -6.69
N LYS A 141 27.25 27.63 -7.92
CA LYS A 141 28.35 27.49 -8.88
C LYS A 141 28.51 28.79 -9.63
N ALA A 142 29.08 29.76 -8.92
CA ALA A 142 29.77 30.89 -9.52
C ALA A 142 31.07 31.10 -8.75
N ARG A 143 32.11 30.31 -9.05
CA ARG A 143 33.49 30.78 -9.18
C ARG A 143 34.40 29.75 -9.83
#